data_AF-A0A4R5JDJ6-F1
#
_entry.id   AF-A0A4R5JDJ6-F1
#
_cell.length_a   1.000
_cell.length_b   1.000
_cell.length_c   1.000
_cell.angle_alpha   90.00
_cell.angle_beta   90.00
_cell.angle_gamma   90.00
#
_symmetry.space_group_name_H-M   'P 1'
#
loop_
_entity.id
_entity.type
_entity.pdbx_description
1 polymer ?
#
loop_
_entity_poly.entity_id
_entity_poly.type
_entity_poly.pdbx_seq_one_letter_code
_entity_poly.pdbx_strand_id
1 'polypeptide(L)'
;MVSQGSDSSRDQLRREICLPAIVNGSVDEARAWTQQFVRWYNHEHKHSGLKFVTPAQRHGGTAAVVLAHREAVYAEAKARTPERWSGSTRNWSLADEVWLNPERIEPAELKQVA
;
A
#
# COMPACT_ATOMS: atom_id res chain seq x y z
N MET A 1 18.17 -31.74 27.30
CA MET A 1 18.03 -31.70 25.82
C MET A 1 16.61 -31.27 25.50
N VAL A 2 16.38 -29.97 25.33
CA VAL A 2 15.13 -29.45 24.76
C VAL A 2 15.57 -28.52 23.63
N SER A 3 15.41 -29.01 22.42
CA SER A 3 15.76 -28.30 21.19
C SER A 3 14.77 -27.14 21.04
N GLN A 4 15.25 -25.91 21.21
CA GLN A 4 14.52 -24.70 20.83
C GLN A 4 14.52 -24.64 19.29
N GLY A 5 13.43 -25.11 18.69
CA GLY A 5 13.15 -24.86 17.28
C GLY A 5 12.85 -23.38 17.10
N SER A 6 13.81 -22.63 16.55
CA SER A 6 13.56 -21.30 16.02
C SER A 6 12.60 -21.43 14.83
N ASP A 7 11.31 -21.18 15.08
CA ASP A 7 10.28 -21.04 14.04
C ASP A 7 10.54 -19.73 13.25
N SER A 8 11.57 -19.78 12.42
CA SER A 8 12.01 -18.76 11.47
C SER A 8 11.10 -18.69 10.24
N SER A 9 9.80 -18.92 10.41
CA SER A 9 8.81 -18.97 9.32
C SER A 9 7.81 -17.82 9.36
N ARG A 10 7.68 -17.11 10.50
CA ARG A 10 6.73 -15.99 10.64
C ARG A 10 7.27 -14.62 10.22
N ASP A 11 8.57 -14.50 9.99
CA ASP A 11 9.21 -13.25 9.53
C ASP A 11 9.41 -13.18 8.00
N GLN A 12 9.01 -14.23 7.27
CA GLN A 12 9.09 -14.29 5.80
C GLN A 12 7.93 -13.57 5.09
N LEU A 13 6.87 -13.18 5.80
CA LEU A 13 5.67 -12.57 5.20
C LEU A 13 5.63 -11.04 5.30
N ARG A 14 6.76 -10.39 5.61
CA ARG A 14 6.74 -8.94 5.83
C ARG A 14 6.98 -8.07 4.62
N ARG A 15 7.67 -8.49 3.56
CA ARG A 15 7.87 -7.65 2.35
C ARG A 15 8.24 -8.50 1.14
N GLU A 16 7.25 -9.11 0.47
CA GLU A 16 7.37 -9.29 -0.98
C GLU A 16 7.28 -7.90 -1.62
N ILE A 17 8.34 -7.12 -1.51
CA ILE A 17 8.60 -6.06 -2.46
C ILE A 17 9.04 -6.80 -3.72
N CYS A 18 8.07 -7.17 -4.55
CA CYS A 18 8.24 -7.73 -5.88
C CYS A 18 8.75 -6.63 -6.84
N LEU A 19 9.83 -5.94 -6.46
CA LEU A 19 10.50 -5.00 -7.33
C LEU A 19 11.14 -5.81 -8.46
N PRO A 20 11.06 -5.37 -9.73
CA PRO A 20 11.90 -5.97 -10.77
C PRO A 20 13.37 -5.93 -10.33
N ALA A 21 14.07 -7.06 -10.46
CA ALA A 21 15.44 -7.22 -9.97
C ALA A 21 16.34 -6.11 -10.50
N ILE A 22 17.13 -5.47 -9.62
CA ILE A 22 18.01 -4.36 -9.99
C ILE A 22 19.07 -4.86 -11.00
N VAL A 23 19.21 -4.15 -12.11
CA VAL A 23 20.19 -4.47 -13.16
C VAL A 23 21.51 -3.74 -12.90
N ASN A 24 22.61 -4.49 -12.87
CA ASN A 24 23.97 -3.96 -13.04
C ASN A 24 24.38 -4.22 -14.50
N GLY A 25 24.26 -3.21 -15.37
CA GLY A 25 24.42 -3.41 -16.82
C GLY A 25 24.65 -2.13 -17.61
N SER A 26 24.73 -2.28 -18.93
CA SER A 26 24.84 -1.20 -19.93
C SER A 26 23.68 -0.20 -19.85
N VAL A 27 23.84 0.95 -20.51
CA VAL A 27 22.79 1.99 -20.59
C VAL A 27 21.48 1.44 -21.17
N ASP A 28 21.56 0.53 -22.15
CA ASP A 28 20.37 -0.05 -22.79
C ASP A 28 19.63 -1.00 -21.84
N GLU A 29 20.35 -1.80 -21.06
CA GLU A 29 19.76 -2.67 -20.05
C GLU A 29 19.11 -1.85 -18.93
N ALA A 30 19.75 -0.75 -18.50
CA ALA A 30 19.16 0.18 -17.54
C ALA A 30 17.85 0.80 -18.07
N ARG A 31 17.82 1.22 -19.35
CA ARG A 31 16.59 1.75 -19.99
C ARG A 31 15.48 0.70 -20.04
N ALA A 32 15.80 -0.52 -20.45
CA ALA A 32 14.84 -1.62 -20.52
C ALA A 32 14.27 -1.94 -19.13
N TRP A 33 15.10 -1.92 -18.09
CA TRP A 33 14.67 -2.12 -16.72
C TRP A 33 13.76 -0.98 -16.23
N THR A 34 14.14 0.28 -16.43
CA THR A 34 13.33 1.44 -16.01
C THR A 34 11.94 1.39 -16.63
N GLN A 35 11.82 1.04 -17.91
CA GLN A 35 10.53 0.91 -18.57
C GLN A 35 9.66 -0.20 -17.94
N GLN A 36 10.26 -1.33 -17.60
CA GLN A 36 9.54 -2.41 -16.91
C GLN A 36 9.10 -1.97 -15.51
N PHE A 37 9.98 -1.32 -14.77
CA PHE A 37 9.69 -0.78 -13.44
C PHE A 37 8.53 0.22 -13.47
N VAL A 38 8.55 1.20 -14.38
CA VAL A 38 7.49 2.22 -14.46
C VAL A 38 6.14 1.59 -14.78
N ARG A 39 6.09 0.62 -15.70
CA ARG A 39 4.85 -0.11 -16.01
C ARG A 39 4.32 -0.86 -14.79
N TRP A 40 5.19 -1.64 -14.14
CA TRP A 40 4.83 -2.39 -12.95
C TRP A 40 4.38 -1.47 -11.80
N TYR A 41 5.13 -0.40 -11.53
CA TYR A 41 4.84 0.56 -10.47
C TYR A 41 3.45 1.19 -10.66
N ASN A 42 3.12 1.59 -11.89
CA ASN A 42 1.86 2.25 -12.18
C ASN A 42 0.65 1.30 -12.20
N HIS A 43 0.80 0.07 -12.70
CA HIS A 43 -0.34 -0.80 -13.03
C HIS A 43 -0.48 -2.04 -12.16
N GLU A 44 0.58 -2.49 -11.49
CA GLU A 44 0.57 -3.75 -10.72
C GLU A 44 0.87 -3.50 -9.25
N HIS A 45 1.81 -2.60 -8.95
CA HIS A 45 2.21 -2.30 -7.58
C HIS A 45 1.09 -1.62 -6.78
N LYS A 46 0.61 -2.31 -5.74
CA LYS A 46 -0.37 -1.78 -4.80
C LYS A 46 0.35 -1.03 -3.69
N HIS A 47 0.36 0.29 -3.79
CA HIS A 47 1.12 1.15 -2.89
C HIS A 47 0.43 1.27 -1.52
N SER A 48 1.16 0.98 -0.43
CA SER A 48 0.59 1.00 0.93
C SER A 48 0.08 2.39 1.34
N GLY A 49 0.79 3.45 0.95
CA GLY A 49 0.38 4.85 1.12
C GLY A 49 -0.88 5.23 0.32
N LEU A 50 -1.22 4.44 -0.71
CA LEU A 50 -2.47 4.56 -1.47
C LEU A 50 -3.52 3.55 -1.01
N LYS A 51 -3.42 3.04 0.22
CA LYS A 51 -4.34 2.02 0.74
C LYS A 51 -4.43 0.79 -0.18
N PHE A 52 -3.28 0.41 -0.78
CA PHE A 52 -3.14 -0.73 -1.69
C PHE A 52 -3.98 -0.65 -2.96
N VAL A 53 -4.21 0.54 -3.51
CA VAL A 53 -4.55 0.71 -4.93
C VAL A 53 -3.29 0.98 -5.75
N THR A 54 -3.38 0.79 -7.06
CA THR A 54 -2.27 1.15 -7.96
C THR A 54 -2.30 2.65 -8.27
N PRO A 55 -1.16 3.28 -8.59
CA PRO A 55 -1.14 4.66 -9.07
C PRO A 55 -2.09 4.90 -10.24
N ALA A 56 -2.15 3.98 -11.22
CA ALA A 56 -3.06 4.09 -12.36
C ALA A 56 -4.54 4.07 -11.94
N GLN A 57 -4.92 3.26 -10.94
CA GLN A 57 -6.28 3.26 -10.39
C GLN A 57 -6.62 4.58 -9.70
N ARG A 58 -5.67 5.16 -8.97
CA ARG A 58 -5.86 6.48 -8.35
C ARG A 58 -6.03 7.57 -9.40
N HIS A 59 -5.12 7.65 -10.36
CA HIS A 59 -5.17 8.66 -11.42
C HIS A 59 -6.38 8.49 -12.35
N GLY A 60 -6.81 7.25 -12.59
CA GLY A 60 -8.00 6.94 -13.38
C GLY A 60 -9.32 7.06 -12.60
N GLY A 61 -9.31 7.51 -11.34
CA GLY A 61 -10.51 7.72 -10.53
C GLY A 61 -11.22 6.43 -10.07
N THR A 62 -10.67 5.24 -10.35
CA THR A 62 -11.29 3.96 -9.97
C THR A 62 -10.97 3.53 -8.53
N ALA A 63 -10.05 4.21 -7.87
CA ALA A 63 -9.66 3.91 -6.50
C ALA A 63 -10.84 3.93 -5.51
N ALA A 64 -11.76 4.89 -5.64
CA ALA A 64 -12.91 5.01 -4.74
C ALA A 64 -13.79 3.75 -4.75
N VAL A 65 -14.09 3.22 -5.94
CA VAL A 65 -14.90 2.00 -6.12
C VAL A 65 -14.19 0.79 -5.49
N VAL A 66 -12.88 0.66 -5.72
CA VAL A 66 -12.08 -0.44 -5.14
C VAL A 66 -12.07 -0.38 -3.61
N LEU A 67 -11.94 0.81 -3.04
CA LEU A 67 -11.87 1.01 -1.60
C LEU A 67 -13.24 0.78 -0.92
N ALA A 68 -14.33 1.27 -1.54
CA ALA A 68 -15.69 1.01 -1.07
C ALA A 68 -16.00 -0.50 -1.04
N HIS A 69 -15.61 -1.23 -2.09
CA HIS A 69 -15.77 -2.69 -2.10
C HIS A 69 -14.97 -3.38 -0.98
N ARG A 70 -13.74 -2.94 -0.71
CA ARG A 70 -12.93 -3.48 0.40
C ARG A 70 -13.56 -3.23 1.76
N GLU A 71 -14.12 -2.05 1.97
CA GLU A 71 -14.82 -1.73 3.21
C GLU A 71 -15.99 -2.67 3.45
N ALA A 72 -16.81 -2.92 2.42
CA ALA A 72 -17.93 -3.87 2.49
C ALA A 72 -17.46 -5.29 2.84
N VAL A 73 -16.42 -5.79 2.17
CA VAL A 73 -15.85 -7.13 2.46
C VAL A 73 -15.36 -7.23 3.90
N TYR A 74 -14.71 -6.17 4.42
CA TYR A 74 -14.23 -6.15 5.80
C TYR A 74 -15.38 -6.09 6.81
N ALA A 75 -16.44 -5.32 6.51
CA ALA A 75 -17.63 -5.25 7.34
C ALA A 75 -18.34 -6.61 7.42
N GLU A 76 -18.51 -7.29 6.30
CA GLU A 76 -19.11 -8.63 6.24
C GLU A 76 -18.26 -9.66 7.00
N ALA A 77 -16.94 -9.65 6.78
CA ALA A 77 -16.03 -10.56 7.48
C ALA A 77 -16.04 -10.33 9.00
N LYS A 78 -16.21 -9.08 9.46
CA LYS A 78 -16.37 -8.77 10.87
C LYS A 78 -17.72 -9.23 11.42
N ALA A 79 -18.81 -9.03 10.68
CA ALA A 79 -20.14 -9.49 11.07
C ALA A 79 -20.20 -11.02 11.21
N ARG A 80 -19.50 -11.76 10.34
CA ARG A 80 -19.48 -13.23 10.36
C ARG A 80 -18.71 -13.82 11.55
N THR A 81 -17.65 -13.16 12.01
CA THR A 81 -16.81 -13.69 13.10
C THR A 81 -16.33 -12.57 14.01
N PRO A 82 -17.23 -11.97 14.80
CA PRO A 82 -16.91 -10.76 15.58
C PRO A 82 -15.80 -11.00 16.61
N GLU A 83 -15.71 -12.19 17.20
CA GLU A 83 -14.69 -12.58 18.20
C GLU A 83 -13.24 -12.49 17.67
N ARG A 84 -13.05 -12.60 16.35
CA ARG A 84 -11.73 -12.45 15.72
C ARG A 84 -11.23 -11.00 15.76
N TRP A 85 -12.12 -10.03 15.97
CA TRP A 85 -11.83 -8.60 15.84
C TRP A 85 -11.82 -7.93 17.20
N SER A 86 -10.67 -7.40 17.61
CA SER A 86 -10.54 -6.62 18.84
C SER A 86 -11.11 -5.19 18.74
N GLY A 87 -11.43 -4.71 17.53
CA GLY A 87 -11.87 -3.34 17.31
C GLY A 87 -12.43 -3.08 15.92
N SER A 88 -12.36 -1.83 15.46
CA SER A 88 -12.82 -1.38 14.15
C SER A 88 -12.09 -2.10 13.01
N THR A 89 -12.73 -2.15 11.84
CA THR A 89 -12.08 -2.62 10.61
C THR A 89 -11.00 -1.61 10.16
N ARG A 90 -10.15 -2.04 9.22
CA ARG A 90 -9.09 -1.19 8.68
C ARG A 90 -9.68 0.05 7.99
N ASN A 91 -9.08 1.23 8.22
CA ASN A 91 -9.46 2.45 7.52
C ASN A 91 -9.04 2.42 6.03
N TRP A 92 -10.04 2.35 5.16
CA TRP A 92 -9.91 2.37 3.70
C TRP A 92 -10.13 3.75 3.08
N SER A 93 -10.38 4.81 3.86
CA SER A 93 -10.46 6.17 3.33
C SER A 93 -9.11 6.63 2.78
N LEU A 94 -9.14 7.27 1.61
CA LEU A 94 -7.99 7.84 0.94
C LEU A 94 -8.19 9.36 0.90
N ALA A 95 -7.18 10.13 1.29
CA ALA A 95 -7.24 11.59 1.18
C ALA A 95 -7.27 12.00 -0.29
N ASP A 96 -8.14 12.93 -0.65
CA ASP A 96 -8.29 13.42 -2.02
C ASP A 96 -7.02 14.14 -2.48
N GLU A 97 -6.48 15.01 -1.62
CA GLU A 97 -5.30 15.82 -1.90
C GLU A 97 -4.15 15.50 -0.92
N VAL A 98 -2.93 15.48 -1.45
CA VAL A 98 -1.69 15.29 -0.70
C VAL A 98 -0.57 16.12 -1.32
N TRP A 99 0.34 16.64 -0.50
CA TRP A 99 1.43 17.52 -0.92
C TRP A 99 2.78 16.80 -0.82
N LEU A 100 3.61 16.90 -1.87
CA LEU A 100 4.96 16.30 -1.87
C LEU A 100 6.00 17.15 -1.13
N ASN A 101 5.77 18.46 -0.98
CA ASN A 101 6.68 19.36 -0.30
C ASN A 101 5.90 20.53 0.37
N PRO A 102 5.55 20.43 1.66
CA PRO A 102 4.57 21.30 2.31
C PRO A 102 5.13 22.62 2.89
N GLU A 103 6.19 23.19 2.32
CA GLU A 103 6.86 24.40 2.85
C GLU A 103 6.11 25.73 2.62
N ARG A 104 4.81 25.70 2.36
CA ARG A 104 3.95 26.90 2.33
C ARG A 104 2.59 26.70 3.00
N ILE A 105 2.56 26.01 4.14
CA ILE A 105 1.41 26.10 5.05
C ILE A 105 1.86 26.91 6.26
N GLU A 106 1.29 28.11 6.42
CA GLU A 106 1.52 28.92 7.60
C GLU A 106 1.00 28.17 8.85
N PRO A 107 1.73 28.17 9.99
CA PRO A 107 1.43 27.30 11.14
C PRO A 107 0.04 27.42 11.77
N ALA A 108 -0.76 28.41 11.39
CA ALA A 108 -2.07 28.69 11.97
C ALA A 108 -3.17 27.69 11.58
N GLU A 109 -3.05 26.99 10.44
CA GLU A 109 -4.13 26.16 9.89
C GLU A 109 -4.10 24.70 10.37
N LEU A 110 -3.02 24.24 11.02
CA LEU A 110 -2.84 22.85 11.44
C LEU A 110 -3.58 22.44 12.72
N LYS A 111 -4.30 23.36 13.39
CA LYS A 111 -4.94 23.10 14.70
C LYS A 111 -6.40 22.64 14.65
N GLN A 112 -7.03 22.51 13.49
CA GLN A 112 -8.47 22.21 13.42
C GLN A 112 -8.85 20.86 12.80
N VAL A 113 -7.90 19.95 12.55
CA VAL A 113 -8.22 18.62 11.98
C VAL A 113 -7.63 17.46 12.78
N ALA A 114 -7.67 17.55 14.12
CA ALA A 114 -7.35 16.45 15.04
C ALA A 114 -8.55 16.14 15.94
#